data_AF-A0A925JTH1-F1
#
_entry.id   AF-A0A925JTH1-F1
#
_cell.length_a   1.000
_cell.length_b   1.000
_cell.length_c   1.000
_cell.angle_alpha   90.00
_cell.angle_beta   90.00
_cell.angle_gamma   90.00
#
_symmetry.space_group_name_H-M   'P 1'
#
loop_
_entity.id
_entity.type
_entity.pdbx_description
1 polymer ?
#
loop_
_entity_poly.entity_id
_entity_poly.type
_entity_poly.pdbx_seq_one_letter_code
_entity_poly.pdbx_strand_id
1 'polypeptide(L)'
;MAKFIFVTGGVVSSLGKGIAAATMGTLLESRGLKVTLQKFDPYLNVDPGTMSPFQHGEVFVTDDGAETDLDLGHYERFTHASLTQANNVTSGRIYETIIARERRGDYLGKTVQVIPHVTNEIKAAVRKVSAEVDVVIVEIGGTIGDIESLPFVEAIRQLRHEVGRENSMFVHVTLVPWIAAAKELKTKPTQHSVRELRELGIQPDVLLCRCERELSDEVKEKISLFCDVDKEAVITARDVVSVYEVPLVFAEQRVDEYIVRSLKLQESPCDLTRWSSMVHRLYHPSGEVDIALVGKYVEYEDSYKSLKEALLHGGLANDVKVRISWIEAQELEWPSCGETLDRYDGILVPGGFGKRGVEGMIHAIRFAR
;
A
#
# COMPACT_ATOMS: atom_id res chain seq x y z
N MET A 1 -13.50 -7.28 20.25
CA MET A 1 -13.84 -6.25 19.24
C MET A 1 -12.54 -5.87 18.58
N ALA A 2 -12.48 -5.90 17.24
CA ALA A 2 -11.29 -5.50 16.52
C ALA A 2 -10.92 -4.03 16.79
N LYS A 3 -9.64 -3.72 16.74
CA LYS A 3 -9.09 -2.36 16.76
C LYS A 3 -8.94 -1.87 15.33
N PHE A 4 -8.93 -0.56 15.12
CA PHE A 4 -8.86 0.05 13.80
C PHE A 4 -7.65 0.98 13.67
N ILE A 5 -6.88 0.85 12.60
CA ILE A 5 -5.80 1.78 12.25
C ILE A 5 -6.16 2.40 10.91
N PHE A 6 -6.42 3.70 10.89
CA PHE A 6 -6.75 4.42 9.67
C PHE A 6 -5.51 5.14 9.16
N VAL A 7 -5.05 4.78 7.97
CA VAL A 7 -3.86 5.33 7.33
C VAL A 7 -4.28 6.36 6.29
N THR A 8 -3.84 7.59 6.45
CA THR A 8 -4.09 8.70 5.53
C THR A 8 -2.77 9.25 5.01
N GLY A 9 -2.78 10.01 3.91
CA GLY A 9 -1.58 10.67 3.40
C GLY A 9 -1.84 12.12 3.05
N GLY A 10 -0.81 12.96 3.13
CA GLY A 10 -0.90 14.36 2.77
C GLY A 10 0.34 14.84 2.03
N VAL A 11 0.36 16.12 1.67
CA VAL A 11 1.40 16.80 0.88
C VAL A 11 1.44 16.36 -0.59
N VAL A 12 1.73 15.09 -0.87
CA VAL A 12 1.77 14.52 -2.24
C VAL A 12 1.31 13.06 -2.23
N SER A 13 0.85 12.57 -3.38
CA SER A 13 0.60 11.15 -3.60
C SER A 13 1.91 10.36 -3.67
N SER A 14 1.82 9.02 -3.69
CA SER A 14 2.97 8.11 -3.85
C SER A 14 4.03 8.14 -2.74
N LEU A 15 3.66 8.60 -1.53
CA LEU A 15 4.53 8.57 -0.34
C LEU A 15 4.71 7.16 0.27
N GLY A 16 4.13 6.11 -0.32
CA GLY A 16 4.24 4.74 0.19
C GLY A 16 3.26 4.41 1.33
N LYS A 17 2.02 4.93 1.27
CA LYS A 17 0.96 4.60 2.24
C LYS A 17 0.70 3.10 2.34
N GLY A 18 0.56 2.41 1.21
CA GLY A 18 0.34 0.97 1.16
C GLY A 18 1.47 0.18 1.83
N ILE A 19 2.72 0.52 1.54
CA ILE A 19 3.90 -0.10 2.20
C ILE A 19 3.93 0.17 3.70
N ALA A 20 3.58 1.40 4.14
CA ALA A 20 3.50 1.72 5.55
C ALA A 20 2.38 0.92 6.26
N ALA A 21 1.21 0.81 5.65
CA ALA A 21 0.08 0.01 6.15
C ALA A 21 0.47 -1.48 6.25
N ALA A 22 1.03 -2.03 5.18
CA ALA A 22 1.52 -3.40 5.10
C ALA A 22 2.58 -3.68 6.17
N THR A 23 3.53 -2.75 6.36
CA THR A 23 4.58 -2.85 7.38
C THR A 23 4.02 -2.89 8.80
N MET A 24 3.06 -2.02 9.11
CA MET A 24 2.39 -2.08 10.41
C MET A 24 1.66 -3.42 10.60
N GLY A 25 1.07 -3.97 9.52
CA GLY A 25 0.51 -5.33 9.52
C GLY A 25 1.56 -6.38 9.89
N THR A 26 2.70 -6.40 9.20
CA THR A 26 3.81 -7.33 9.48
C THR A 26 4.27 -7.26 10.94
N LEU A 27 4.41 -6.04 11.48
CA LEU A 27 4.87 -5.84 12.86
C LEU A 27 3.86 -6.29 13.92
N LEU A 28 2.56 -6.19 13.62
CA LEU A 28 1.52 -6.69 14.50
C LEU A 28 1.42 -8.22 14.43
N GLU A 29 1.59 -8.82 13.24
CA GLU A 29 1.66 -10.27 13.08
C GLU A 29 2.91 -10.88 13.74
N SER A 30 4.05 -10.19 13.71
CA SER A 30 5.26 -10.63 14.44
C SER A 30 5.09 -10.57 15.96
N ARG A 31 4.00 -9.96 16.45
CA ARG A 31 3.53 -9.99 17.83
C ARG A 31 2.38 -10.98 18.04
N GLY A 32 2.03 -11.79 17.05
CA GLY A 32 0.99 -12.81 17.13
C GLY A 32 -0.44 -12.28 17.05
N LEU A 33 -0.64 -11.04 16.61
CA LEU A 33 -1.97 -10.48 16.37
C LEU A 33 -2.48 -10.89 14.98
N LYS A 34 -3.78 -11.16 14.88
CA LYS A 34 -4.44 -11.36 13.58
C LYS A 34 -4.81 -10.01 12.98
N VAL A 35 -4.30 -9.73 11.79
CA VAL A 35 -4.57 -8.48 11.08
C VAL A 35 -5.36 -8.74 9.79
N THR A 36 -6.06 -7.71 9.34
CA THR A 36 -6.52 -7.61 7.95
C THR A 36 -6.32 -6.19 7.45
N LEU A 37 -6.18 -6.04 6.14
CA LEU A 37 -5.94 -4.76 5.50
C LEU A 37 -7.04 -4.46 4.49
N GLN A 38 -7.42 -3.20 4.38
CA GLN A 38 -8.45 -2.74 3.45
C GLN A 38 -8.01 -1.44 2.79
N LYS A 39 -8.14 -1.36 1.47
CA LYS A 39 -7.86 -0.17 0.66
C LYS A 39 -9.16 0.52 0.26
N PHE A 40 -9.23 1.82 0.48
CA PHE A 40 -10.27 2.69 -0.07
C PHE A 40 -9.72 3.53 -1.21
N ASP A 41 -10.25 3.32 -2.40
CA ASP A 41 -9.86 4.02 -3.61
C ASP A 41 -10.88 5.10 -3.98
N PRO A 42 -10.45 6.37 -4.11
CA PRO A 42 -11.39 7.46 -4.36
C PRO A 42 -11.90 7.52 -5.80
N TYR A 43 -11.34 6.74 -6.73
CA TYR A 43 -11.77 6.72 -8.13
C TYR A 43 -13.16 6.09 -8.32
N LEU A 44 -13.81 6.46 -9.44
CA LEU A 44 -15.19 6.09 -9.76
C LEU A 44 -15.33 4.74 -10.49
N ASN A 45 -14.24 4.14 -10.96
CA ASN A 45 -14.28 2.78 -11.50
C ASN A 45 -14.76 1.82 -10.38
N VAL A 46 -15.67 0.91 -10.71
CA VAL A 46 -16.22 -0.09 -9.75
C VAL A 46 -15.15 -1.13 -9.36
N ASP A 47 -14.25 -1.38 -10.30
CA ASP A 47 -13.05 -2.20 -10.22
C ASP A 47 -11.99 -1.61 -11.18
N PRO A 48 -10.70 -1.94 -11.00
CA PRO A 48 -9.65 -1.43 -11.88
C PRO A 48 -9.53 -2.19 -13.21
N GLY A 49 -10.37 -3.20 -13.48
CA GLY A 49 -10.30 -4.01 -14.71
C GLY A 49 -10.51 -3.22 -16.00
N THR A 50 -11.16 -2.05 -15.89
CA THR A 50 -11.35 -1.10 -17.00
C THR A 50 -10.23 -0.07 -17.14
N MET A 51 -9.24 -0.07 -16.24
CA MET A 51 -8.13 0.88 -16.23
C MET A 51 -6.98 0.37 -17.08
N SER A 52 -6.22 1.30 -17.67
CA SER A 52 -4.99 0.95 -18.38
C SER A 52 -3.89 0.60 -17.38
N PRO A 53 -3.19 -0.55 -17.53
CA PRO A 53 -2.06 -0.88 -16.66
C PRO A 53 -0.94 0.15 -16.67
N PHE A 54 -0.80 0.92 -17.76
CA PHE A 54 0.16 2.02 -17.87
C PHE A 54 -0.14 3.20 -16.94
N GLN A 55 -1.40 3.37 -16.55
CA GLN A 55 -1.82 4.52 -15.74
C GLN A 55 -1.93 4.19 -14.26
N HIS A 56 -2.21 2.91 -13.95
CA HIS A 56 -2.57 2.50 -12.61
C HIS A 56 -1.76 1.30 -12.09
N GLY A 57 -0.81 0.79 -12.88
CA GLY A 57 -0.10 -0.44 -12.56
C GLY A 57 -0.94 -1.69 -12.83
N GLU A 58 -0.47 -2.84 -12.37
CA GLU A 58 -1.20 -4.10 -12.53
C GLU A 58 -2.56 -4.11 -11.82
N VAL A 59 -3.47 -4.93 -12.35
CA VAL A 59 -4.68 -5.34 -11.63
C VAL A 59 -4.31 -6.57 -10.81
N PHE A 60 -4.48 -6.49 -9.49
CA PHE A 60 -4.30 -7.64 -8.61
C PHE A 60 -5.58 -8.47 -8.60
N VAL A 61 -5.46 -9.80 -8.53
CA VAL A 61 -6.63 -10.70 -8.50
C VAL A 61 -6.57 -11.54 -7.24
N THR A 62 -7.59 -11.43 -6.39
CA THR A 62 -7.71 -12.19 -5.14
C THR A 62 -8.22 -13.61 -5.39
N ASP A 63 -8.06 -14.51 -4.41
CA ASP A 63 -8.49 -15.92 -4.50
C ASP A 63 -9.99 -16.10 -4.77
N ASP A 64 -10.84 -15.13 -4.36
CA ASP A 64 -12.28 -15.11 -4.66
C ASP A 64 -12.61 -14.56 -6.06
N GLY A 65 -11.59 -14.26 -6.88
CA GLY A 65 -11.71 -13.83 -8.26
C GLY A 65 -11.99 -12.35 -8.45
N ALA A 66 -11.79 -11.51 -7.42
CA ALA A 66 -12.00 -10.08 -7.55
C ALA A 66 -10.79 -9.39 -8.18
N GLU A 67 -11.05 -8.52 -9.16
CA GLU A 67 -10.07 -7.59 -9.70
C GLU A 67 -9.96 -6.37 -8.78
N THR A 68 -8.75 -6.07 -8.29
CA THR A 68 -8.50 -5.08 -7.25
C THR A 68 -7.26 -4.24 -7.55
N ASP A 69 -7.10 -3.16 -6.77
CA ASP A 69 -5.90 -2.34 -6.79
C ASP A 69 -4.63 -3.12 -6.42
N LEU A 70 -3.47 -2.67 -6.94
CA LEU A 70 -2.17 -3.33 -6.73
C LEU A 70 -1.72 -3.35 -5.27
N ASP A 71 -2.22 -2.43 -4.44
CA ASP A 71 -1.84 -2.37 -3.02
C ASP A 71 -2.28 -3.62 -2.25
N LEU A 72 -3.32 -4.32 -2.70
CA LEU A 72 -3.70 -5.61 -2.09
C LEU A 72 -2.60 -6.64 -2.25
N GLY A 73 -1.87 -6.62 -3.36
CA GLY A 73 -0.69 -7.46 -3.53
C GLY A 73 0.41 -7.11 -2.53
N HIS A 74 0.57 -5.83 -2.16
CA HIS A 74 1.50 -5.46 -1.10
C HIS A 74 1.09 -6.03 0.25
N TYR A 75 -0.20 -5.97 0.58
CA TYR A 75 -0.71 -6.49 1.83
C TYR A 75 -0.50 -8.01 1.95
N GLU A 76 -0.82 -8.77 0.91
CA GLU A 76 -0.62 -10.23 0.91
C GLU A 76 0.85 -10.65 0.87
N ARG A 77 1.73 -9.83 0.26
CA ARG A 77 3.18 -10.10 0.29
C ARG A 77 3.81 -9.86 1.67
N PHE A 78 3.25 -8.92 2.44
CA PHE A 78 3.82 -8.49 3.72
C PHE A 78 3.16 -9.15 4.93
N THR A 79 1.95 -9.65 4.77
CA THR A 79 1.14 -10.20 5.86
C THR A 79 0.56 -11.56 5.50
N HIS A 80 0.02 -12.26 6.50
CA HIS A 80 -0.69 -13.52 6.32
C HIS A 80 -2.21 -13.34 6.17
N ALA A 81 -2.68 -12.11 5.97
CA ALA A 81 -4.09 -11.80 5.76
C ALA A 81 -4.55 -12.31 4.38
N SER A 82 -5.56 -13.20 4.37
CA SER A 82 -6.27 -13.57 3.14
C SER A 82 -7.24 -12.47 2.75
N LEU A 83 -7.02 -11.83 1.59
CA LEU A 83 -7.84 -10.72 1.14
C LEU A 83 -8.90 -11.20 0.14
N THR A 84 -10.00 -10.45 0.09
CA THR A 84 -11.18 -10.75 -0.72
C THR A 84 -11.62 -9.47 -1.44
N GLN A 85 -12.67 -9.57 -2.26
CA GLN A 85 -13.34 -8.40 -2.82
C GLN A 85 -13.69 -7.33 -1.76
N ALA A 86 -13.95 -7.73 -0.51
CA ALA A 86 -14.29 -6.81 0.57
C ALA A 86 -13.10 -5.93 1.02
N ASN A 87 -11.86 -6.31 0.69
CA ASN A 87 -10.65 -5.62 1.10
C ASN A 87 -10.25 -4.49 0.13
N ASN A 88 -10.92 -4.35 -1.02
CA ASN A 88 -10.79 -3.20 -1.91
C ASN A 88 -12.15 -2.52 -2.09
N VAL A 89 -12.24 -1.24 -1.73
CA VAL A 89 -13.48 -0.47 -1.79
C VAL A 89 -13.26 0.78 -2.62
N THR A 90 -14.01 0.95 -3.69
CA THR A 90 -13.91 2.12 -4.57
C THR A 90 -15.10 3.06 -4.37
N SER A 91 -14.92 4.36 -4.63
CA SER A 91 -16.04 5.30 -4.70
C SER A 91 -17.11 4.79 -5.68
N GLY A 92 -16.68 4.30 -6.85
CA GLY A 92 -17.56 3.71 -7.87
C GLY A 92 -18.53 2.69 -7.29
N ARG A 93 -18.00 1.68 -6.59
CA ARG A 93 -18.79 0.60 -5.98
C ARG A 93 -19.73 1.10 -4.89
N ILE A 94 -19.30 2.05 -4.07
CA ILE A 94 -20.13 2.65 -3.02
C ILE A 94 -21.31 3.40 -3.64
N TYR A 95 -21.05 4.28 -4.60
CA TYR A 95 -22.11 5.05 -5.26
C TYR A 95 -23.05 4.17 -6.08
N GLU A 96 -22.53 3.18 -6.81
CA GLU A 96 -23.34 2.20 -7.54
C GLU A 96 -24.32 1.49 -6.60
N THR A 97 -23.82 0.99 -5.45
CA THR A 97 -24.63 0.29 -4.46
C THR A 97 -25.76 1.18 -3.90
N ILE A 98 -25.44 2.43 -3.57
CA ILE A 98 -26.40 3.38 -3.00
C ILE A 98 -27.47 3.76 -4.03
N ILE A 99 -27.06 4.06 -5.27
CA ILE A 99 -27.99 4.41 -6.36
C ILE A 99 -28.91 3.21 -6.67
N ALA A 100 -28.37 1.99 -6.68
CA ALA A 100 -29.17 0.78 -6.89
C ALA A 100 -30.21 0.56 -5.77
N ARG A 101 -29.84 0.76 -4.49
CA ARG A 101 -30.76 0.71 -3.34
C ARG A 101 -31.85 1.78 -3.44
N GLU A 102 -31.47 2.98 -3.85
CA GLU A 102 -32.39 4.09 -4.01
C GLU A 102 -33.43 3.81 -5.09
N ARG A 103 -33.02 3.31 -6.26
CA ARG A 103 -33.93 2.94 -7.36
C ARG A 103 -34.87 1.79 -7.03
N ARG A 104 -34.48 0.89 -6.11
CA ARG A 104 -35.38 -0.17 -5.60
C ARG A 104 -36.38 0.32 -4.55
N GLY A 105 -36.24 1.54 -4.04
CA GLY A 105 -37.09 2.09 -3.00
C GLY A 105 -36.66 1.73 -1.57
N ASP A 106 -35.43 1.23 -1.37
CA ASP A 106 -34.93 0.77 -0.07
C ASP A 106 -34.88 1.93 0.97
N TYR A 107 -34.84 3.19 0.52
CA TYR A 107 -34.86 4.39 1.36
C TYR A 107 -36.26 4.98 1.61
N LEU A 108 -37.33 4.29 1.20
CA LEU A 108 -38.74 4.62 1.52
C LEU A 108 -39.15 6.07 1.16
N GLY A 109 -38.66 6.57 0.02
CA GLY A 109 -38.98 7.92 -0.48
C GLY A 109 -38.28 9.07 0.25
N LYS A 110 -37.34 8.78 1.17
CA LYS A 110 -36.51 9.79 1.82
C LYS A 110 -35.35 10.22 0.91
N THR A 111 -34.86 11.45 1.12
CA THR A 111 -33.69 11.98 0.42
C THR A 111 -32.43 11.18 0.73
N VAL A 112 -31.75 10.72 -0.33
CA VAL A 112 -30.42 10.11 -0.22
C VAL A 112 -29.34 11.19 -0.29
N GLN A 113 -28.35 11.09 0.58
CA GLN A 113 -27.34 12.14 0.84
C GLN A 113 -25.98 11.50 1.16
N VAL A 114 -24.88 12.24 0.94
CA VAL A 114 -23.53 11.79 1.31
C VAL A 114 -23.45 11.41 2.79
N ILE A 115 -23.93 12.29 3.67
CA ILE A 115 -24.12 11.99 5.08
C ILE A 115 -25.63 11.84 5.33
N PRO A 116 -26.12 10.70 5.85
CA PRO A 116 -25.35 9.57 6.35
C PRO A 116 -25.17 8.43 5.34
N HIS A 117 -25.76 8.45 4.15
CA HIS A 117 -25.91 7.23 3.33
C HIS A 117 -24.58 6.72 2.76
N VAL A 118 -23.76 7.61 2.20
CA VAL A 118 -22.42 7.25 1.68
C VAL A 118 -21.49 6.90 2.84
N THR A 119 -21.46 7.73 3.89
CA THR A 119 -20.59 7.46 5.05
C THR A 119 -20.98 6.19 5.79
N ASN A 120 -22.26 5.82 5.85
CA ASN A 120 -22.71 4.56 6.43
C ASN A 120 -22.31 3.36 5.58
N GLU A 121 -22.37 3.45 4.25
CA GLU A 121 -21.91 2.35 3.38
C GLU A 121 -20.41 2.11 3.54
N ILE A 122 -19.61 3.18 3.60
CA ILE A 122 -18.17 3.12 3.87
C ILE A 122 -17.89 2.46 5.23
N LYS A 123 -18.56 2.92 6.30
CA LYS A 123 -18.42 2.33 7.64
C LYS A 123 -18.86 0.86 7.67
N ALA A 124 -19.90 0.49 6.92
CA ALA A 124 -20.34 -0.89 6.81
C ALA A 124 -19.27 -1.77 6.13
N ALA A 125 -18.61 -1.26 5.09
CA ALA A 125 -17.50 -1.95 4.42
C ALA A 125 -16.31 -2.20 5.37
N VAL A 126 -15.95 -1.23 6.21
CA VAL A 126 -14.90 -1.41 7.25
C VAL A 126 -15.29 -2.48 8.26
N ARG A 127 -16.54 -2.47 8.73
CA ARG A 127 -17.03 -3.46 9.71
C ARG A 127 -17.09 -4.86 9.14
N LYS A 128 -17.36 -5.01 7.84
CA LYS A 128 -17.47 -6.30 7.17
C LYS A 128 -16.18 -7.12 7.28
N VAL A 129 -15.02 -6.46 7.18
CA VAL A 129 -13.70 -7.13 7.28
C VAL A 129 -13.20 -7.24 8.73
N SER A 130 -13.87 -6.63 9.70
CA SER A 130 -13.44 -6.65 11.11
C SER A 130 -13.78 -7.95 11.88
N ALA A 131 -14.41 -8.92 11.21
CA ALA A 131 -14.76 -10.19 11.81
C ALA A 131 -13.49 -11.04 12.03
N GLU A 132 -13.38 -11.68 13.20
CA GLU A 132 -12.35 -12.69 13.51
C GLU A 132 -10.88 -12.22 13.49
N VAL A 133 -10.65 -10.91 13.46
CA VAL A 133 -9.31 -10.29 13.53
C VAL A 133 -9.16 -9.40 14.76
N ASP A 134 -7.91 -9.18 15.18
CA ASP A 134 -7.57 -8.30 16.30
C ASP A 134 -7.46 -6.85 15.83
N VAL A 135 -6.92 -6.61 14.63
CA VAL A 135 -6.68 -5.27 14.07
C VAL A 135 -7.07 -5.20 12.60
N VAL A 136 -7.82 -4.16 12.23
CA VAL A 136 -8.12 -3.79 10.84
C VAL A 136 -7.31 -2.55 10.48
N ILE A 137 -6.45 -2.65 9.46
CA ILE A 137 -5.71 -1.51 8.92
C ILE A 137 -6.41 -1.03 7.66
N VAL A 138 -6.88 0.21 7.68
CA VAL A 138 -7.65 0.80 6.60
C VAL A 138 -6.83 1.91 5.97
N GLU A 139 -6.35 1.69 4.73
CA GLU A 139 -5.70 2.73 3.95
C GLU A 139 -6.73 3.56 3.19
N ILE A 140 -6.69 4.87 3.37
CA ILE A 140 -7.45 5.84 2.59
C ILE A 140 -6.58 6.36 1.44
N GLY A 141 -6.97 6.00 0.22
CA GLY A 141 -6.39 6.51 -1.02
C GLY A 141 -6.63 8.01 -1.21
N GLY A 142 -5.93 8.59 -2.18
CA GLY A 142 -5.89 10.03 -2.39
C GLY A 142 -4.97 10.76 -1.41
N THR A 143 -5.09 12.10 -1.40
CA THR A 143 -4.34 13.00 -0.52
C THR A 143 -5.33 13.81 0.30
N ILE A 144 -5.06 14.00 1.60
CA ILE A 144 -5.85 14.90 2.44
C ILE A 144 -5.79 16.31 1.84
N GLY A 145 -6.99 16.89 1.67
CA GLY A 145 -7.21 18.14 0.93
C GLY A 145 -7.94 17.95 -0.39
N ASP A 146 -7.84 16.76 -0.99
CA ASP A 146 -8.53 16.45 -2.23
C ASP A 146 -10.02 16.13 -1.98
N ILE A 147 -10.87 16.68 -2.86
CA ILE A 147 -12.34 16.54 -2.80
C ILE A 147 -12.78 15.07 -2.81
N GLU A 148 -12.06 14.24 -3.57
CA GLU A 148 -12.40 12.83 -3.80
C GLU A 148 -12.33 11.97 -2.52
N SER A 149 -11.52 12.37 -1.54
CA SER A 149 -11.32 11.62 -0.29
C SER A 149 -12.29 12.00 0.83
N LEU A 150 -13.01 13.13 0.69
CA LEU A 150 -13.83 13.71 1.76
C LEU A 150 -14.88 12.72 2.35
N PRO A 151 -15.61 11.92 1.55
CA PRO A 151 -16.55 10.95 2.11
C PRO A 151 -15.88 9.88 2.96
N PHE A 152 -14.69 9.41 2.57
CA PHE A 152 -13.93 8.42 3.34
C PHE A 152 -13.40 9.00 4.64
N VAL A 153 -12.83 10.21 4.58
CA VAL A 153 -12.31 10.92 5.77
C VAL A 153 -13.44 11.16 6.79
N GLU A 154 -14.60 11.61 6.33
CA GLU A 154 -15.76 11.79 7.22
C GLU A 154 -16.24 10.44 7.81
N ALA A 155 -16.23 9.36 7.03
CA ALA A 155 -16.64 8.04 7.50
C ALA A 155 -15.72 7.49 8.59
N ILE A 156 -14.39 7.59 8.44
CA ILE A 156 -13.44 7.14 9.48
C ILE A 156 -13.47 8.03 10.72
N ARG A 157 -13.76 9.33 10.56
CA ARG A 157 -13.98 10.26 11.69
C ARG A 157 -15.21 9.85 12.50
N GLN A 158 -16.33 9.56 11.83
CA GLN A 158 -17.53 9.02 12.46
C GLN A 158 -17.26 7.65 13.10
N LEU A 159 -16.48 6.78 12.45
CA LEU A 159 -16.16 5.46 12.98
C LEU A 159 -15.34 5.54 14.27
N ARG A 160 -14.33 6.43 14.35
CA ARG A 160 -13.61 6.71 15.61
C ARG A 160 -14.55 7.19 16.72
N HIS A 161 -15.54 8.03 16.40
CA HIS A 161 -16.54 8.45 17.38
C HIS A 161 -17.41 7.27 17.87
N GLU A 162 -17.75 6.33 16.98
CA GLU A 162 -18.55 5.16 17.31
C GLU A 162 -17.79 4.09 18.12
N VAL A 163 -16.50 3.86 17.82
CA VAL A 163 -15.70 2.80 18.48
C VAL A 163 -14.85 3.31 19.65
N GLY A 164 -14.58 4.62 19.71
CA GLY A 164 -13.76 5.25 20.74
C GLY A 164 -12.25 5.26 20.42
N ARG A 165 -11.52 6.16 21.09
CA ARG A 165 -10.07 6.38 20.90
C ARG A 165 -9.23 5.15 21.28
N GLU A 166 -9.64 4.40 22.28
CA GLU A 166 -8.90 3.19 22.73
C GLU A 166 -9.06 1.99 21.78
N ASN A 167 -9.93 2.13 20.76
CA ASN A 167 -10.18 1.11 19.75
C ASN A 167 -9.84 1.60 18.34
N SER A 168 -9.31 2.81 18.19
CA SER A 168 -8.94 3.35 16.88
C SER A 168 -7.74 4.27 16.92
N MET A 169 -6.92 4.23 15.88
CA MET A 169 -5.74 5.05 15.70
C MET A 169 -5.74 5.69 14.31
N PHE A 170 -5.35 6.96 14.22
CA PHE A 170 -5.06 7.65 12.97
C PHE A 170 -3.55 7.74 12.75
N VAL A 171 -3.10 7.14 11.65
CA VAL A 171 -1.71 7.24 11.17
C VAL A 171 -1.71 8.13 9.93
N HIS A 172 -0.91 9.20 9.95
CA HIS A 172 -0.84 10.13 8.83
C HIS A 172 0.55 10.14 8.21
N VAL A 173 0.64 9.73 6.95
CA VAL A 173 1.85 9.74 6.14
C VAL A 173 2.04 11.12 5.54
N THR A 174 3.22 11.69 5.70
CA THR A 174 3.54 13.05 5.30
C THR A 174 4.95 13.13 4.73
N LEU A 175 5.32 14.26 4.11
CA LEU A 175 6.63 14.47 3.51
C LEU A 175 7.42 15.55 4.28
N VAL A 176 8.66 15.22 4.64
CA VAL A 176 9.65 16.14 5.17
C VAL A 176 10.78 16.26 4.13
N PRO A 177 10.67 17.18 3.16
CA PRO A 177 11.61 17.24 2.05
C PRO A 177 12.96 17.84 2.47
N TRP A 178 14.01 17.38 1.80
CA TRP A 178 15.35 17.96 1.88
C TRP A 178 15.50 19.11 0.87
N ILE A 179 15.89 20.29 1.34
CA ILE A 179 16.16 21.43 0.45
C ILE A 179 17.66 21.57 0.25
N ALA A 180 18.16 21.06 -0.88
CA ALA A 180 19.60 21.04 -1.18
C ALA A 180 20.27 22.41 -1.11
N ALA A 181 19.60 23.47 -1.59
CA ALA A 181 20.13 24.84 -1.55
C ALA A 181 20.31 25.38 -0.12
N ALA A 182 19.43 24.98 0.81
CA ALA A 182 19.47 25.41 2.21
C ALA A 182 20.15 24.38 3.15
N LYS A 183 20.44 23.17 2.63
CA LYS A 183 21.00 22.04 3.35
C LYS A 183 20.24 21.69 4.64
N GLU A 184 18.92 21.70 4.58
CA GLU A 184 18.07 21.40 5.73
C GLU A 184 16.78 20.66 5.34
N LEU A 185 16.25 19.90 6.29
CA LEU A 185 14.94 19.28 6.20
C LEU A 185 13.84 20.28 6.57
N LYS A 186 12.74 20.30 5.81
CA LYS A 186 11.64 21.25 6.04
C LYS A 186 10.42 20.56 6.65
N THR A 187 10.06 20.95 7.87
CA THR A 187 8.89 20.43 8.59
C THR A 187 7.56 21.08 8.19
N LYS A 188 7.59 22.14 7.38
CA LYS A 188 6.42 22.98 7.07
C LYS A 188 5.33 22.24 6.29
N PRO A 189 5.66 21.42 5.27
CA PRO A 189 4.65 20.61 4.58
C PRO A 189 3.89 19.71 5.56
N THR A 190 4.57 19.02 6.47
CA THR A 190 3.93 18.24 7.54
C THR A 190 3.01 19.07 8.43
N GLN A 191 3.45 20.25 8.86
CA GLN A 191 2.64 21.13 9.71
C GLN A 191 1.33 21.55 9.03
N HIS A 192 1.38 21.88 7.74
CA HIS A 192 0.20 22.25 6.97
C HIS A 192 -0.71 21.05 6.70
N SER A 193 -0.13 19.90 6.36
CA SER A 193 -0.82 18.63 6.15
C SER A 193 -1.65 18.20 7.38
N VAL A 194 -1.04 18.31 8.57
CA VAL A 194 -1.75 18.01 9.84
C VAL A 194 -2.83 19.05 10.13
N ARG A 195 -2.60 20.33 9.81
CA ARG A 195 -3.64 21.37 9.97
C ARG A 195 -4.87 21.05 9.13
N GLU A 196 -4.68 20.67 7.87
CA GLU A 196 -5.76 20.31 6.95
C GLU A 196 -6.52 19.07 7.41
N LEU A 197 -5.81 18.04 7.90
CA LEU A 197 -6.45 16.87 8.50
C LEU A 197 -7.31 17.23 9.72
N ARG A 198 -6.84 18.15 10.57
CA ARG A 198 -7.58 18.65 11.74
C ARG A 198 -8.77 19.52 11.37
N GLU A 199 -8.69 20.29 10.29
CA GLU A 199 -9.83 21.06 9.77
C GLU A 199 -10.99 20.13 9.38
N LEU A 200 -10.68 18.88 9.00
CA LEU A 200 -11.66 17.80 8.77
C LEU A 200 -12.06 17.05 10.06
N GLY A 201 -11.63 17.50 11.24
CA GLY A 201 -11.98 16.94 12.53
C GLY A 201 -11.19 15.69 12.94
N ILE A 202 -10.05 15.43 12.31
CA ILE A 202 -9.16 14.30 12.63
C ILE A 202 -7.85 14.81 13.24
N GLN A 203 -7.54 14.36 14.46
CA GLN A 203 -6.22 14.51 15.06
C GLN A 203 -5.43 13.22 14.80
N PRO A 204 -4.27 13.28 14.12
CA PRO A 204 -3.41 12.11 13.97
C PRO A 204 -2.84 11.68 15.33
N ASP A 205 -2.75 10.37 15.53
CA ASP A 205 -2.11 9.76 16.70
C ASP A 205 -0.64 9.40 16.41
N VAL A 206 -0.30 9.15 15.13
CA VAL A 206 1.06 8.86 14.64
C VAL A 206 1.34 9.62 13.33
N LEU A 207 2.55 10.14 13.18
CA LEU A 207 3.06 10.73 11.94
C LEU A 207 4.17 9.86 11.34
N LEU A 208 3.98 9.41 10.11
CA LEU A 208 5.03 8.77 9.32
C LEU A 208 5.64 9.80 8.40
N CYS A 209 6.77 10.37 8.82
CA CYS A 209 7.46 11.43 8.10
C CYS A 209 8.40 10.82 7.05
N ARG A 210 7.93 10.76 5.80
CA ARG A 210 8.76 10.35 4.65
C ARG A 210 9.84 11.37 4.39
N CYS A 211 11.07 10.90 4.23
CA CYS A 211 12.23 11.76 4.01
C CYS A 211 13.42 10.97 3.44
N GLU A 212 14.32 11.68 2.75
CA GLU A 212 15.55 11.07 2.20
C GLU A 212 16.61 10.78 3.27
N ARG A 213 16.46 11.34 4.48
CA ARG A 213 17.48 11.36 5.54
C ARG A 213 16.88 11.15 6.92
N GLU A 214 17.71 10.73 7.86
CA GLU A 214 17.30 10.60 9.25
C GLU A 214 16.86 11.94 9.84
N LEU A 215 15.74 11.95 10.58
CA LEU A 215 15.30 13.15 11.30
C LEU A 215 16.06 13.26 12.61
N SER A 216 16.66 14.42 12.88
CA SER A 216 17.25 14.69 14.19
C SER A 216 16.16 14.79 15.26
N ASP A 217 16.55 14.57 16.53
CA ASP A 217 15.64 14.72 17.67
C ASP A 217 15.03 16.11 17.75
N GLU A 218 15.76 17.16 17.36
CA GLU A 218 15.25 18.53 17.28
C GLU A 218 14.15 18.68 16.23
N VAL A 219 14.29 18.04 15.07
CA VAL A 219 13.28 18.05 14.02
C VAL A 219 12.03 17.29 14.48
N LYS A 220 12.19 16.12 15.13
CA LYS A 220 11.07 15.36 15.70
C LYS A 220 10.34 16.14 16.79
N GLU A 221 11.08 16.76 17.72
CA GLU A 221 10.53 17.63 18.77
C GLU A 221 9.71 18.78 18.18
N LYS A 222 10.25 19.43 17.15
CA LYS A 222 9.56 20.50 16.44
C LYS A 222 8.27 20.00 15.80
N ILE A 223 8.30 18.88 15.08
CA ILE A 223 7.10 18.31 14.47
C ILE A 223 6.07 17.97 15.55
N SER A 224 6.49 17.30 16.63
CA SER A 224 5.65 16.96 17.78
C SER A 224 4.94 18.19 18.35
N LEU A 225 5.68 19.25 18.67
CA LEU A 225 5.12 20.49 19.23
C LEU A 225 4.14 21.19 18.27
N PHE A 226 4.49 21.31 16.99
CA PHE A 226 3.62 22.00 16.02
C PHE A 226 2.39 21.18 15.62
N CYS A 227 2.49 19.84 15.70
CA CYS A 227 1.44 18.91 15.26
C CYS A 227 0.68 18.27 16.42
N ASP A 228 0.95 18.67 17.68
CA ASP A 228 0.32 18.13 18.90
C ASP A 228 0.24 16.59 18.87
N VAL A 229 1.36 15.96 18.54
CA VAL A 229 1.52 14.50 18.51
C VAL A 229 2.69 14.15 19.43
N ASP A 230 2.57 13.04 20.17
CA ASP A 230 3.66 12.57 21.03
C ASP A 230 4.96 12.40 20.24
N LYS A 231 6.09 12.81 20.83
CA LYS A 231 7.39 12.77 20.15
C LYS A 231 7.76 11.37 19.67
N GLU A 232 7.46 10.36 20.48
CA GLU A 232 7.68 8.94 20.13
C GLU A 232 6.81 8.47 18.94
N ALA A 233 5.72 9.19 18.65
CA ALA A 233 4.83 8.93 17.53
C ALA A 233 5.17 9.74 16.27
N VAL A 234 6.29 10.48 16.29
CA VAL A 234 6.89 11.11 15.11
C VAL A 234 7.97 10.17 14.54
N ILE A 235 7.57 9.35 13.57
CA ILE A 235 8.38 8.27 13.02
C ILE A 235 9.13 8.77 11.79
N THR A 236 10.45 8.55 11.75
CA THR A 236 11.27 8.74 10.55
C THR A 236 10.96 7.61 9.57
N ALA A 237 10.20 7.88 8.51
CA ALA A 237 9.97 6.91 7.44
C ALA A 237 10.97 7.15 6.30
N ARG A 238 12.27 6.92 6.55
CA ARG A 238 13.33 7.23 5.57
C ARG A 238 13.23 6.41 4.28
N ASP A 239 13.79 6.93 3.20
CA ASP A 239 14.00 6.13 1.99
C ASP A 239 14.95 4.96 2.30
N VAL A 240 14.58 3.80 1.79
CA VAL A 240 15.31 2.53 1.94
C VAL A 240 15.54 1.94 0.55
N VAL A 241 16.57 1.12 0.41
CA VAL A 241 16.93 0.52 -0.88
C VAL A 241 15.90 -0.56 -1.27
N SER A 242 15.36 -1.26 -0.28
CA SER A 242 14.28 -2.21 -0.47
C SER A 242 13.11 -1.97 0.48
N VAL A 243 11.88 -2.08 -0.03
CA VAL A 243 10.66 -2.00 0.79
C VAL A 243 10.62 -3.04 1.91
N TYR A 244 11.35 -4.15 1.78
CA TYR A 244 11.47 -5.17 2.81
C TYR A 244 12.30 -4.71 4.03
N GLU A 245 13.02 -3.59 3.96
CA GLU A 245 13.70 -3.01 5.12
C GLU A 245 12.76 -2.21 6.03
N VAL A 246 11.62 -1.73 5.50
CA VAL A 246 10.73 -0.80 6.22
C VAL A 246 10.24 -1.40 7.56
N PRO A 247 9.87 -2.69 7.66
CA PRO A 247 9.53 -3.29 8.95
C PRO A 247 10.65 -3.23 9.98
N LEU A 248 11.91 -3.43 9.58
CA LEU A 248 13.04 -3.34 10.50
C LEU A 248 13.24 -1.89 10.98
N VAL A 249 13.15 -0.92 10.06
CA VAL A 249 13.26 0.51 10.38
C VAL A 249 12.14 1.00 11.32
N PHE A 250 10.93 0.46 11.17
CA PHE A 250 9.80 0.80 12.04
C PHE A 250 9.90 0.12 13.41
N ALA A 251 10.37 -1.13 13.46
CA ALA A 251 10.62 -1.84 14.72
C ALA A 251 11.74 -1.17 15.54
N GLU A 252 12.81 -0.70 14.90
CA GLU A 252 13.87 0.08 15.55
C GLU A 252 13.34 1.35 16.25
N GLN A 253 12.28 1.94 15.70
CA GLN A 253 11.58 3.10 16.25
C GLN A 253 10.40 2.73 17.15
N ARG A 254 10.21 1.44 17.46
CA ARG A 254 9.18 0.93 18.38
C ARG A 254 7.74 1.30 17.98
N VAL A 255 7.48 1.40 16.68
CA VAL A 255 6.15 1.72 16.12
C VAL A 255 5.11 0.71 16.61
N ASP A 256 5.48 -0.55 16.64
CA ASP A 256 4.66 -1.68 17.09
C ASP A 256 4.35 -1.61 18.60
N GLU A 257 5.32 -1.28 19.44
CA GLU A 257 5.09 -1.06 20.87
C GLU A 257 4.12 0.10 21.11
N TYR A 258 4.28 1.20 20.36
CA TYR A 258 3.40 2.36 20.45
C TYR A 258 1.96 2.00 20.06
N ILE A 259 1.78 1.25 18.97
CA ILE A 259 0.45 0.79 18.52
C ILE A 259 -0.20 -0.11 19.57
N VAL A 260 0.52 -1.12 20.06
CA VAL A 260 0.00 -2.08 21.05
C VAL A 260 -0.44 -1.37 22.32
N ARG A 261 0.39 -0.46 22.84
CA ARG A 261 0.07 0.34 24.03
C ARG A 261 -1.15 1.25 23.81
N SER A 262 -1.16 2.00 22.71
CA SER A 262 -2.21 2.99 22.41
C SER A 262 -3.58 2.36 22.20
N LEU A 263 -3.62 1.17 21.57
CA LEU A 263 -4.86 0.44 21.30
C LEU A 263 -5.25 -0.55 22.41
N LYS A 264 -4.49 -0.58 23.53
CA LYS A 264 -4.69 -1.53 24.64
C LYS A 264 -4.77 -2.98 24.15
N LEU A 265 -3.88 -3.34 23.23
CA LEU A 265 -3.73 -4.70 22.73
C LEU A 265 -2.91 -5.53 23.72
N GLN A 266 -3.02 -6.85 23.63
CA GLN A 266 -2.22 -7.74 24.46
C GLN A 266 -0.74 -7.60 24.11
N GLU A 267 0.10 -7.39 25.11
CA GLU A 267 1.54 -7.33 24.91
C GLU A 267 2.12 -8.73 24.68
N SER A 268 3.01 -8.80 23.70
CA SER A 268 3.74 -10.00 23.30
C SER A 268 5.07 -9.56 22.68
N PRO A 269 6.14 -10.38 22.78
CA PRO A 269 7.41 -10.06 22.14
C PRO A 269 7.25 -10.04 20.62
N CYS A 270 7.97 -9.11 19.97
CA CYS A 270 8.04 -9.01 18.53
C CYS A 270 9.16 -9.95 18.01
N ASP A 271 8.83 -10.89 17.12
CA ASP A 271 9.81 -11.76 16.47
C ASP A 271 9.92 -11.47 14.97
N LEU A 272 10.99 -10.76 14.60
CA LEU A 272 11.33 -10.46 13.20
C LEU A 272 12.49 -11.30 12.67
N THR A 273 12.85 -12.41 13.33
CA THR A 273 14.02 -13.24 12.96
C THR A 273 13.95 -13.73 11.52
N ARG A 274 12.78 -14.18 11.07
CA ARG A 274 12.58 -14.62 9.67
C ARG A 274 12.72 -13.45 8.69
N TRP A 275 12.19 -12.29 9.04
CA TRP A 275 12.21 -11.10 8.21
C TRP A 275 13.62 -10.53 8.07
N SER A 276 14.36 -10.43 9.17
CA SER A 276 15.76 -9.98 9.18
C SER A 276 16.66 -10.93 8.38
N SER A 277 16.45 -12.24 8.48
CA SER A 277 17.16 -13.25 7.67
C SER A 277 16.86 -13.11 6.17
N MET A 278 15.62 -12.80 5.80
CA MET A 278 15.23 -12.53 4.41
C MET A 278 15.93 -11.28 3.86
N VAL A 279 15.89 -10.17 4.62
CA VAL A 279 16.57 -8.93 4.25
C VAL A 279 18.09 -9.12 4.16
N HIS A 280 18.67 -9.92 5.05
CA HIS A 280 20.10 -10.24 4.98
C HIS A 280 20.47 -10.93 3.65
N ARG A 281 19.70 -11.94 3.23
CA ARG A 281 19.90 -12.63 1.93
C ARG A 281 19.70 -11.71 0.73
N LEU A 282 18.76 -10.78 0.83
CA LEU A 282 18.54 -9.77 -0.21
C LEU A 282 19.81 -8.94 -0.48
N TYR A 283 20.56 -8.58 0.58
CA TYR A 283 21.78 -7.80 0.47
C TYR A 283 23.05 -8.61 0.22
N HIS A 284 23.04 -9.90 0.54
CA HIS A 284 24.21 -10.77 0.44
C HIS A 284 23.90 -12.07 -0.32
N PRO A 285 23.50 -11.98 -1.60
CA PRO A 285 23.25 -13.15 -2.42
C PRO A 285 24.57 -13.90 -2.71
N SER A 286 24.52 -15.23 -2.77
CA SER A 286 25.68 -16.07 -3.12
C SER A 286 25.99 -16.10 -4.62
N GLY A 287 25.01 -15.76 -5.46
CA GLY A 287 25.12 -15.73 -6.91
C GLY A 287 24.08 -14.83 -7.55
N GLU A 288 24.08 -14.77 -8.87
CA GLU A 288 23.15 -13.96 -9.65
C GLU A 288 22.61 -14.78 -10.84
N VAL A 289 21.42 -14.42 -11.31
CA VAL A 289 20.80 -15.00 -12.51
C VAL A 289 20.16 -13.89 -13.32
N ASP A 290 20.40 -13.87 -14.62
CA ASP A 290 19.88 -12.86 -15.55
C ASP A 290 18.62 -13.39 -16.23
N ILE A 291 17.48 -12.73 -15.98
CA ILE A 291 16.16 -13.11 -16.50
C ILE A 291 15.65 -12.02 -17.46
N ALA A 292 15.31 -12.42 -18.68
CA ALA A 292 14.58 -11.57 -19.62
C ALA A 292 13.08 -11.62 -19.33
N LEU A 293 12.46 -10.47 -19.04
CA LEU A 293 11.01 -10.33 -18.98
C LEU A 293 10.52 -9.70 -20.30
N VAL A 294 9.86 -10.51 -21.13
CA VAL A 294 9.42 -10.12 -22.48
C VAL A 294 7.94 -9.72 -22.45
N GLY A 295 7.67 -8.45 -22.16
CA GLY A 295 6.32 -7.92 -21.92
C GLY A 295 5.84 -6.94 -22.99
N LYS A 296 4.55 -6.55 -22.92
CA LYS A 296 3.93 -5.50 -23.77
C LYS A 296 3.95 -4.11 -23.13
N TYR A 297 4.23 -4.07 -21.83
CA TYR A 297 4.08 -2.94 -20.92
C TYR A 297 5.38 -2.71 -20.12
N VAL A 298 6.53 -2.83 -20.78
CA VAL A 298 7.83 -2.86 -20.07
C VAL A 298 8.35 -1.49 -19.65
N GLU A 299 7.82 -0.41 -20.22
CA GLU A 299 8.18 0.97 -19.83
C GLU A 299 7.67 1.34 -18.43
N TYR A 300 6.67 0.61 -17.91
CA TYR A 300 6.08 0.86 -16.59
C TYR A 300 6.14 -0.42 -15.75
N GLU A 301 7.19 -0.55 -14.94
CA GLU A 301 7.48 -1.77 -14.16
C GLU A 301 6.32 -2.21 -13.25
N ASP A 302 5.50 -1.27 -12.76
CA ASP A 302 4.35 -1.58 -11.90
C ASP A 302 3.26 -2.37 -12.63
N SER A 303 3.26 -2.37 -13.97
CA SER A 303 2.36 -3.22 -14.79
C SER A 303 2.63 -4.71 -14.58
N TYR A 304 3.79 -5.06 -14.01
CA TYR A 304 4.26 -6.42 -13.77
C TYR A 304 4.83 -6.57 -12.34
N LYS A 305 4.34 -5.76 -11.40
CA LYS A 305 4.86 -5.67 -10.04
C LYS A 305 4.88 -7.03 -9.35
N SER A 306 3.78 -7.79 -9.38
CA SER A 306 3.69 -9.11 -8.75
C SER A 306 4.65 -10.12 -9.37
N LEU A 307 4.90 -10.06 -10.68
CA LEU A 307 5.88 -10.93 -11.33
C LEU A 307 7.31 -10.59 -10.93
N LYS A 308 7.64 -9.30 -10.87
CA LYS A 308 8.93 -8.82 -10.36
C LYS A 308 9.17 -9.29 -8.93
N GLU A 309 8.18 -9.13 -8.06
CA GLU A 309 8.29 -9.59 -6.66
C GLU A 309 8.36 -11.11 -6.54
N ALA A 310 7.62 -11.87 -7.35
CA ALA A 310 7.67 -13.32 -7.35
C ALA A 310 9.05 -13.85 -7.78
N LEU A 311 9.66 -13.25 -8.81
CA LEU A 311 11.04 -13.56 -9.21
C LEU A 311 12.04 -13.22 -8.10
N LEU A 312 11.88 -12.05 -7.47
CA LEU A 312 12.72 -11.65 -6.35
C LEU A 312 12.63 -12.66 -5.19
N HIS A 313 11.42 -13.08 -4.80
CA HIS A 313 11.22 -14.10 -3.76
C HIS A 313 11.77 -15.46 -4.16
N GLY A 314 11.64 -15.85 -5.43
CA GLY A 314 12.29 -17.05 -5.99
C GLY A 314 13.80 -17.00 -5.85
N GLY A 315 14.42 -15.84 -6.12
CA GLY A 315 15.84 -15.60 -5.90
C GLY A 315 16.23 -15.74 -4.43
N LEU A 316 15.48 -15.07 -3.53
CA LEU A 316 15.72 -15.13 -2.07
C LEU A 316 15.65 -16.55 -1.51
N ALA A 317 14.72 -17.37 -2.02
CA ALA A 317 14.59 -18.78 -1.63
C ALA A 317 15.79 -19.62 -2.06
N ASN A 318 16.46 -19.25 -3.16
CA ASN A 318 17.62 -19.94 -3.71
C ASN A 318 18.97 -19.24 -3.40
N ASP A 319 18.96 -18.21 -2.55
CA ASP A 319 20.13 -17.41 -2.20
C ASP A 319 20.86 -16.78 -3.40
N VAL A 320 20.09 -16.37 -4.41
CA VAL A 320 20.58 -15.70 -5.62
C VAL A 320 19.85 -14.39 -5.88
N LYS A 321 20.53 -13.44 -6.50
CA LYS A 321 19.92 -12.20 -6.97
C LYS A 321 19.43 -12.34 -8.40
N VAL A 322 18.13 -12.14 -8.60
CA VAL A 322 17.53 -12.10 -9.93
C VAL A 322 17.72 -10.71 -10.53
N ARG A 323 18.42 -10.64 -11.67
CA ARG A 323 18.59 -9.44 -12.48
C ARG A 323 17.59 -9.49 -13.62
N ILE A 324 16.57 -8.63 -13.54
CA ILE A 324 15.51 -8.59 -14.55
C ILE A 324 15.89 -7.58 -15.62
N SER A 325 15.94 -8.03 -16.87
CA SER A 325 15.98 -7.16 -18.04
C SER A 325 14.61 -7.11 -18.69
N TRP A 326 14.09 -5.89 -18.81
CA TRP A 326 12.80 -5.63 -19.41
C TRP A 326 12.94 -5.50 -20.93
N ILE A 327 12.24 -6.34 -21.68
CA ILE A 327 12.32 -6.40 -23.14
C ILE A 327 10.93 -6.17 -23.73
N GLU A 328 10.81 -5.15 -24.57
CA GLU A 328 9.57 -4.84 -25.27
C GLU A 328 9.32 -5.90 -26.34
N ALA A 329 8.20 -6.62 -26.20
CA ALA A 329 7.88 -7.72 -27.10
C ALA A 329 7.74 -7.26 -28.56
N GLN A 330 7.33 -6.01 -28.82
CA GLN A 330 7.24 -5.51 -30.19
C GLN A 330 8.59 -5.37 -30.91
N GLU A 331 9.68 -5.27 -30.18
CA GLU A 331 11.02 -5.12 -30.75
C GLU A 331 11.65 -6.47 -31.14
N LEU A 332 11.03 -7.57 -30.73
CA LEU A 332 11.52 -8.90 -31.04
C LEU A 332 10.99 -9.38 -32.38
N GLU A 333 11.87 -9.43 -33.37
CA GLU A 333 11.62 -10.00 -34.70
C GLU A 333 12.31 -11.36 -34.86
N TRP A 334 11.70 -12.27 -35.61
CA TRP A 334 12.32 -13.57 -35.91
C TRP A 334 13.14 -13.52 -37.21
N PRO A 335 14.39 -14.05 -37.24
CA PRO A 335 15.10 -14.79 -36.19
C PRO A 335 16.05 -13.93 -35.31
N SER A 336 16.15 -12.62 -35.55
CA SER A 336 17.13 -11.73 -34.89
C SER A 336 16.96 -11.62 -33.37
N CYS A 337 15.77 -11.91 -32.84
CA CYS A 337 15.51 -11.94 -31.40
C CYS A 337 16.49 -12.82 -30.61
N GLY A 338 17.08 -13.85 -31.24
CA GLY A 338 18.06 -14.71 -30.60
C GLY A 338 19.32 -13.97 -30.16
N GLU A 339 19.79 -12.98 -30.93
CA GLU A 339 20.98 -12.18 -30.56
C GLU A 339 20.75 -11.39 -29.27
N THR A 340 19.53 -10.91 -29.06
CA THR A 340 19.13 -10.21 -27.83
C THR A 340 18.95 -11.17 -26.65
N LEU A 341 18.40 -12.36 -26.91
CA LEU A 341 17.92 -13.27 -25.87
C LEU A 341 18.97 -14.29 -25.39
N ASP A 342 20.01 -14.59 -26.18
CA ASP A 342 21.03 -15.61 -25.89
C ASP A 342 21.87 -15.32 -24.63
N ARG A 343 21.91 -14.06 -24.19
CA ARG A 343 22.66 -13.63 -23.01
C ARG A 343 21.96 -13.89 -21.67
N TYR A 344 20.71 -14.37 -21.67
CA TYR A 344 19.91 -14.54 -20.46
C TYR A 344 19.83 -16.01 -20.04
N ASP A 345 19.85 -16.25 -18.73
CA ASP A 345 19.73 -17.58 -18.13
C ASP A 345 18.28 -18.11 -18.16
N GLY A 346 17.30 -17.20 -18.29
CA GLY A 346 15.90 -17.53 -18.36
C GLY A 346 15.05 -16.46 -19.02
N ILE A 347 13.93 -16.87 -19.60
CA ILE A 347 12.99 -15.99 -20.29
C ILE A 347 11.60 -16.15 -19.65
N LEU A 348 11.06 -15.05 -19.13
CA LEU A 348 9.70 -14.95 -18.62
C LEU A 348 8.84 -14.20 -19.64
N VAL A 349 7.80 -14.86 -20.14
CA VAL A 349 6.77 -14.25 -20.98
C VAL A 349 5.50 -14.09 -20.14
N PRO A 350 5.15 -12.87 -19.69
CA PRO A 350 4.03 -12.63 -18.81
C PRO A 350 2.71 -12.64 -19.57
N GLY A 351 1.60 -12.59 -18.82
CA GLY A 351 0.31 -12.20 -19.38
C GLY A 351 0.37 -10.79 -20.00
N GLY A 352 -0.48 -10.53 -20.98
CA GLY A 352 -0.58 -9.20 -21.58
C GLY A 352 -1.91 -9.02 -22.27
N PHE A 353 -2.74 -8.13 -21.74
CA PHE A 353 -4.06 -7.86 -22.30
C PHE A 353 -3.95 -7.26 -23.73
N GLY A 354 -4.95 -7.51 -24.58
CA GLY A 354 -4.97 -7.00 -25.95
C GLY A 354 -4.05 -7.73 -26.96
N LYS A 355 -4.06 -7.30 -28.23
CA LYS A 355 -3.42 -8.01 -29.36
C LYS A 355 -1.99 -7.58 -29.69
N ARG A 356 -1.55 -6.41 -29.21
CA ARG A 356 -0.24 -5.83 -29.54
C ARG A 356 0.90 -6.69 -28.98
N GLY A 357 2.03 -6.83 -29.70
CA GLY A 357 3.25 -7.49 -29.19
C GLY A 357 3.19 -9.02 -29.01
N VAL A 358 2.11 -9.69 -29.46
CA VAL A 358 1.96 -11.14 -29.32
C VAL A 358 2.98 -11.92 -30.15
N GLU A 359 3.29 -11.47 -31.38
CA GLU A 359 4.27 -12.15 -32.24
C GLU A 359 5.66 -12.22 -31.61
N GLY A 360 6.16 -11.12 -31.04
CA GLY A 360 7.46 -11.14 -30.39
C GLY A 360 7.50 -11.97 -29.10
N MET A 361 6.38 -12.07 -28.36
CA MET A 361 6.25 -13.05 -27.27
C MET A 361 6.36 -14.49 -27.80
N ILE A 362 5.73 -14.81 -28.94
CA ILE A 362 5.86 -16.12 -29.60
C ILE A 362 7.31 -16.36 -30.04
N HIS A 363 7.99 -15.33 -30.57
CA HIS A 363 9.40 -15.42 -30.97
C HIS A 363 10.32 -15.71 -29.78
N ALA A 364 10.09 -15.07 -28.63
CA ALA A 364 10.83 -15.34 -27.40
C ALA A 364 10.63 -16.80 -26.92
N ILE A 365 9.39 -17.30 -26.95
CA ILE A 365 9.10 -18.71 -26.61
C ILE A 365 9.77 -19.66 -27.60
N ARG A 366 9.77 -19.30 -28.90
CA ARG A 366 10.40 -20.11 -29.95
C ARG A 366 11.92 -20.16 -29.82
N PHE A 367 12.55 -19.07 -29.38
CA PHE A 367 13.99 -19.04 -29.12
C PHE A 367 14.36 -19.83 -27.86
N ALA A 368 13.55 -19.75 -26.80
CA ALA A 368 13.77 -20.48 -25.55
C ALA A 368 13.70 -22.01 -25.70
N ARG A 369 13.04 -22.51 -26.75
CA ARG A 369 12.86 -23.93 -27.06
C ARG A 369 13.91 -24.43 -28.03
#